data_AF-A0A3S1H5U2-F1
#
_entry.id   AF-A0A3S1H5U2-F1
#
_cell.length_a   1.000
_cell.length_b   1.000
_cell.length_c   1.000
_cell.angle_alpha   90.00
_cell.angle_beta   90.00
_cell.angle_gamma   90.00
#
_symmetry.space_group_name_H-M   'P 1'
#
loop_
_entity.id
_entity.type
_entity.pdbx_description
1 polymer ?
#
loop_
_entity_poly.entity_id
_entity_poly.type
_entity_poly.pdbx_seq_one_letter_code
_entity_poly.pdbx_strand_id
1 'polypeptide(L)'
;MTTDTKKTETRTFEADVSRLLHMMVHSVYSDRDVFLRELISNAADACEKLRFESVSRPELLGDDPKPRITIAANPDNKELVVEDNGIGMSRDGMAEALGTIARSGT
;
A
#
# COMPACT_ATOMS: atom_id res chain seq x y z
N MET A 1 -16.19 -17.75 -23.04
CA MET A 1 -15.49 -16.72 -22.24
C MET A 1 -14.17 -17.30 -21.81
N THR A 2 -13.07 -16.76 -22.32
CA THR A 2 -11.71 -17.21 -22.04
C THR A 2 -11.30 -16.73 -20.66
N THR A 3 -11.08 -17.65 -19.74
CA THR A 3 -10.44 -17.40 -18.45
C THR A 3 -8.98 -17.02 -18.71
N ASP A 4 -8.68 -15.72 -18.70
CA ASP A 4 -7.31 -15.21 -18.74
C ASP A 4 -6.66 -15.52 -17.38
N THR A 5 -5.93 -16.63 -17.32
CA THR A 5 -5.25 -17.10 -16.12
C THR A 5 -4.09 -16.15 -15.83
N LYS A 6 -4.34 -15.09 -15.05
CA LYS A 6 -3.28 -14.19 -14.55
C LYS A 6 -2.17 -15.02 -13.92
N LYS A 7 -1.00 -15.04 -14.56
CA LYS A 7 0.16 -15.81 -14.13
C LYS A 7 0.70 -15.25 -12.81
N THR A 8 0.63 -16.03 -11.74
CA THR A 8 1.25 -15.68 -10.45
C THR A 8 2.76 -15.56 -10.62
N GLU A 9 3.35 -14.49 -10.09
CA GLU A 9 4.80 -14.28 -10.05
C GLU A 9 5.26 -14.20 -8.59
N THR A 10 6.32 -14.93 -8.26
CA THR A 10 6.98 -14.85 -6.95
C THR A 10 8.33 -14.18 -7.13
N ARG A 11 8.61 -13.17 -6.30
CA ARG A 11 9.90 -12.46 -6.26
C ARG A 11 10.47 -12.52 -4.86
N THR A 12 11.79 -12.59 -4.76
CA THR A 12 12.51 -12.50 -3.49
C THR A 12 12.78 -11.04 -3.16
N PHE A 13 12.60 -10.66 -1.90
CA PHE A 13 13.09 -9.39 -1.39
C PHE A 13 14.60 -9.28 -1.55
N GLU A 14 15.11 -8.05 -1.68
CA GLU A 14 16.54 -7.81 -1.58
C GLU A 14 17.07 -8.22 -0.19
N ALA A 15 18.36 -8.57 -0.12
CA ALA A 15 18.97 -9.11 1.10
C ALA A 15 18.83 -8.14 2.30
N ASP A 16 18.96 -6.84 2.06
CA ASP A 16 18.85 -5.81 3.09
C ASP A 16 17.41 -5.65 3.60
N VAL A 17 16.41 -5.70 2.71
CA VAL A 17 14.98 -5.68 3.06
C VAL A 17 14.62 -6.88 3.93
N SER A 18 15.07 -8.07 3.54
CA SER A 18 14.79 -9.32 4.27
C SER A 18 15.32 -9.26 5.70
N ARG A 19 16.52 -8.70 5.89
CA ARG A 19 17.13 -8.52 7.21
C ARG A 19 16.37 -7.48 8.05
N LEU A 20 15.95 -6.37 7.44
CA LEU A 20 15.14 -5.33 8.09
C LEU A 20 13.80 -5.86 8.58
N LEU A 21 13.07 -6.60 7.73
CA LEU A 21 11.81 -7.24 8.10
C LEU A 21 11.99 -8.17 9.30
N HIS A 22 13.04 -9.00 9.28
CA HIS A 22 13.35 -9.90 10.40
C HIS A 22 13.63 -9.13 11.70
N MET A 23 14.36 -8.01 11.66
CA MET A 23 14.61 -7.17 12.84
C MET A 23 13.34 -6.45 13.32
N MET A 24 12.54 -5.90 12.40
CA MET A 24 11.30 -5.18 12.72
C MET A 24 10.27 -6.09 13.39
N VAL A 25 10.13 -7.35 12.94
CA VAL A 25 9.23 -8.31 13.59
C VAL A 25 9.57 -8.47 15.07
N HIS A 26 10.85 -8.43 15.45
CA HIS A 26 11.27 -8.55 16.85
C HIS A 26 11.19 -7.23 17.64
N SER A 27 11.29 -6.06 17.01
CA SER A 27 11.25 -4.76 17.71
C SER A 27 9.84 -4.17 17.86
N VAL A 28 8.91 -4.49 16.95
CA VAL A 28 7.54 -3.92 16.87
C VAL A 28 6.58 -4.54 17.90
N TYR A 29 7.02 -5.51 18.71
CA TYR A 29 6.19 -6.07 19.80
C TYR A 29 5.83 -5.05 20.90
N SER A 30 6.45 -3.87 20.89
CA SER A 30 6.22 -2.79 21.85
C SER A 30 5.07 -1.84 21.45
N ASP A 31 4.91 -1.56 20.15
CA ASP A 31 4.04 -0.48 19.64
C ASP A 31 3.16 -0.96 18.48
N ARG A 32 2.15 -1.77 18.81
CA ARG A 32 1.24 -2.38 17.84
C ARG A 32 0.41 -1.37 17.05
N ASP A 33 0.33 -0.11 17.47
CA ASP A 33 -0.49 0.90 16.80
C ASP A 33 0.27 1.60 15.65
N VAL A 34 1.60 1.45 15.61
CA VAL A 34 2.45 2.12 14.61
C VAL A 34 2.12 1.66 13.19
N PHE A 35 1.93 0.36 12.95
CA PHE A 35 1.66 -0.12 11.59
C PHE A 35 0.36 0.50 11.03
N LEU A 36 -0.67 0.63 11.86
CA LEU A 36 -1.94 1.19 11.43
C LEU A 36 -1.80 2.69 11.12
N ARG A 37 -1.03 3.42 11.93
CA ARG A 37 -0.69 4.82 11.64
C ARG A 37 0.03 4.95 10.30
N GLU A 38 1.04 4.13 10.04
CA GLU A 38 1.79 4.18 8.78
C GLU A 38 0.90 3.84 7.57
N LEU A 39 0.02 2.84 7.67
CA LEU A 39 -0.92 2.52 6.59
C LEU A 39 -1.89 3.67 6.30
N ILE A 40 -2.44 4.31 7.34
CA ILE A 40 -3.32 5.47 7.18
C ILE A 40 -2.56 6.66 6.57
N SER A 41 -1.30 6.89 6.97
CA SER A 41 -0.46 7.94 6.38
C SER A 41 -0.23 7.70 4.88
N ASN A 42 0.12 6.45 4.51
CA ASN A 42 0.32 6.08 3.10
C ASN A 42 -0.96 6.26 2.26
N ALA A 43 -2.11 5.88 2.81
CA ALA A 43 -3.42 6.06 2.18
C ALA A 43 -3.78 7.55 1.99
N ALA A 44 -3.48 8.39 2.98
CA ALA A 44 -3.68 9.83 2.88
C ALA A 44 -2.78 10.46 1.79
N ASP A 45 -1.52 10.06 1.73
CA ASP A 45 -0.59 10.50 0.69
C ASP A 45 -1.03 10.06 -0.71
N ALA A 46 -1.58 8.86 -0.84
CA ALA A 46 -2.12 8.36 -2.11
C ALA A 46 -3.34 9.18 -2.58
N CYS A 47 -4.23 9.53 -1.66
CA CYS A 47 -5.37 10.40 -1.91
C CYS A 47 -4.93 11.82 -2.35
N GLU A 48 -3.95 12.38 -1.65
CA GLU A 48 -3.44 13.73 -1.96
C GLU A 48 -2.73 13.77 -3.31
N LYS A 49 -1.94 12.74 -3.63
CA LYS A 49 -1.32 12.58 -4.97
C LYS A 49 -2.38 12.53 -6.07
N LEU A 50 -3.45 11.76 -5.88
CA LEU A 50 -4.56 11.72 -6.86
C LEU A 50 -5.19 13.09 -7.06
N ARG A 51 -5.48 13.79 -5.96
CA ARG A 51 -6.03 15.14 -6.00
C ARG A 51 -5.13 16.09 -6.76
N PHE A 52 -3.81 16.05 -6.52
CA PHE A 52 -2.84 16.89 -7.22
C PHE A 52 -2.75 16.58 -8.71
N GLU A 53 -2.58 15.31 -9.08
CA GLU A 53 -2.51 14.87 -10.48
C GLU A 53 -3.81 15.17 -11.25
N SER A 54 -4.97 15.10 -10.58
CA SER A 54 -6.26 15.42 -11.20
C SER A 54 -6.39 16.87 -11.68
N VAL A 55 -5.56 17.79 -11.18
CA VAL A 55 -5.55 19.19 -11.64
C VAL A 55 -5.13 19.28 -13.11
N SER A 56 -4.15 18.47 -13.51
CA SER A 56 -3.68 18.39 -14.90
C SER A 56 -4.36 17.28 -15.70
N ARG A 57 -4.86 16.25 -15.02
CA ARG A 57 -5.45 15.04 -15.60
C ARG A 57 -6.80 14.68 -14.96
N PRO A 58 -7.88 15.44 -15.26
CA PRO A 58 -9.19 15.24 -14.64
C PRO A 58 -9.77 13.84 -14.82
N GLU A 59 -9.35 13.11 -15.86
CA GLU A 59 -9.77 11.74 -16.15
C GLU A 59 -9.40 10.73 -15.05
N LEU A 60 -8.46 11.07 -14.15
CA LEU A 60 -8.01 10.21 -13.06
C LEU A 60 -9.03 10.07 -11.92
N LEU A 61 -9.95 11.03 -11.76
CA LEU A 61 -10.90 11.03 -10.63
C LEU A 61 -11.99 9.95 -10.74
N GLY A 62 -12.17 9.36 -11.93
CA GLY A 62 -13.15 8.30 -12.17
C GLY A 62 -14.57 8.67 -11.70
N ASP A 63 -15.31 7.66 -11.23
CA ASP A 63 -16.69 7.81 -10.77
C ASP A 63 -16.81 8.09 -9.26
N ASP A 64 -15.70 7.99 -8.51
CA ASP A 64 -15.64 8.20 -7.05
C ASP A 64 -14.57 9.24 -6.69
N PRO A 65 -14.82 10.53 -6.99
CA PRO A 65 -13.83 11.59 -6.91
C PRO A 65 -13.53 12.04 -5.47
N LYS A 66 -14.29 11.56 -4.47
CA LYS A 66 -14.14 12.00 -3.09
C LYS A 66 -13.10 11.13 -2.40
N PRO A 67 -11.97 11.69 -1.92
CA PRO A 67 -10.98 10.93 -1.17
C PRO A 67 -11.60 10.20 0.03
N ARG A 68 -11.30 8.92 0.15
CA ARG A 68 -11.81 8.03 1.20
C ARG A 68 -10.75 7.03 1.61
N ILE A 69 -10.66 6.82 2.92
CA ILE A 69 -9.93 5.71 3.54
C ILE A 69 -10.95 4.91 4.36
N THR A 70 -11.06 3.61 4.09
CA THR A 70 -11.98 2.69 4.74
C THR A 70 -11.18 1.71 5.58
N ILE A 71 -11.56 1.53 6.85
CA ILE A 71 -10.96 0.55 7.75
C ILE A 71 -12.05 -0.45 8.14
N ALA A 72 -11.82 -1.73 7.86
CA ALA A 72 -12.73 -2.81 8.18
C ALA A 72 -11.99 -3.92 8.94
N ALA A 73 -12.57 -4.36 10.06
CA ALA A 73 -12.03 -5.45 10.85
C ALA A 73 -12.96 -6.67 10.78
N ASN A 74 -12.38 -7.84 10.52
CA ASN A 74 -13.06 -9.13 10.51
C ASN A 74 -12.35 -10.07 11.51
N PRO A 75 -12.81 -10.12 12.77
CA PRO A 75 -12.19 -10.93 13.82
C PRO A 75 -12.24 -12.43 13.53
N ASP A 76 -13.30 -12.91 12.88
CA ASP A 76 -13.49 -14.33 12.57
C ASP A 76 -12.40 -14.83 11.60
N ASN A 77 -12.03 -14.00 10.64
CA ASN A 77 -10.96 -14.29 9.68
C ASN A 77 -9.58 -13.76 10.10
N LYS A 78 -9.48 -13.10 11.27
CA LYS A 78 -8.27 -12.41 11.76
C LYS A 78 -7.72 -11.42 10.72
N GLU A 79 -8.61 -10.68 10.08
CA GLU A 79 -8.30 -9.77 8.98
C GLU A 79 -8.58 -8.31 9.38
N LEU A 80 -7.67 -7.43 9.02
CA LEU A 80 -7.84 -5.97 9.09
C LEU A 80 -7.54 -5.42 7.70
N VAL A 81 -8.52 -4.75 7.10
CA VAL A 81 -8.43 -4.14 5.78
C VAL A 81 -8.32 -2.63 5.95
N VAL A 82 -7.33 -2.04 5.28
CA VAL A 82 -7.19 -0.59 5.09
C VAL A 82 -7.22 -0.35 3.59
N GLU A 83 -8.25 0.33 3.10
CA GLU A 83 -8.49 0.57 1.68
C GLU A 83 -8.59 2.07 1.41
N ASP A 84 -7.89 2.57 0.41
CA ASP A 84 -8.04 3.93 -0.10
C ASP A 84 -8.47 3.93 -1.57
N ASN A 85 -9.06 5.04 -2.01
CA ASN A 85 -9.35 5.31 -3.42
C ASN A 85 -8.39 6.35 -4.03
N GLY A 86 -7.14 6.37 -3.56
CA GLY A 86 -6.10 7.28 -4.03
C GLY A 86 -5.51 6.86 -5.38
N ILE A 87 -4.32 7.39 -5.68
CA ILE A 87 -3.68 7.24 -7.00
C ILE A 87 -3.29 5.79 -7.35
N GLY A 88 -3.24 4.91 -6.34
CA GLY A 88 -2.83 3.52 -6.49
C GLY A 88 -1.37 3.37 -6.91
N MET A 89 -1.01 2.15 -7.35
CA MET A 89 0.32 1.82 -7.84
C MET A 89 0.24 1.03 -9.14
N SER A 90 1.15 1.32 -10.06
CA SER A 90 1.40 0.43 -11.20
C SER A 90 2.08 -0.85 -10.73
N ARG A 91 2.07 -1.88 -11.58
CA ARG A 91 2.76 -3.15 -11.31
C ARG A 91 4.25 -2.95 -11.01
N ASP A 92 4.91 -2.11 -11.79
CA ASP A 92 6.34 -1.84 -11.63
C ASP A 92 6.60 -0.97 -10.39
N GLY A 93 5.73 0.02 -10.14
CA GLY A 93 5.80 0.84 -8.92
C GLY A 93 5.61 0.01 -7.65
N MET A 94 4.74 -1.00 -7.68
CA MET A 94 4.56 -1.94 -6.58
C MET A 94 5.82 -2.80 -6.35
N ALA A 95 6.43 -3.30 -7.44
CA ALA A 95 7.65 -4.09 -7.33
C ALA A 95 8.83 -3.28 -6.78
N GLU A 96 8.95 -2.01 -7.16
CA GLU A 96 9.98 -1.10 -6.64
C GLU A 96 9.70 -0.74 -5.17
N ALA A 97 8.51 -0.24 -4.86
CA ALA A 97 8.18 0.28 -3.54
C ALA A 97 8.10 -0.80 -2.45
N LEU A 98 7.66 -2.02 -2.79
CA LEU A 98 7.54 -3.12 -1.82
C LEU A 98 8.72 -4.10 -1.88
N GLY A 99 9.35 -4.25 -3.05
CA GLY A 99 10.45 -5.21 -3.25
C GLY A 99 11.82 -4.70 -2.82
N THR A 100 11.98 -3.37 -2.72
CA THR A 100 13.22 -2.71 -2.30
C THR A 100 12.99 -1.91 -1.01
N ILE A 101 14.06 -1.47 -0.35
CA ILE A 101 13.91 -0.57 0.81
C ILE A 101 13.40 0.75 0.26
N ALA A 102 12.11 1.02 0.44
CA ALA A 102 11.57 2.35 0.27
C ALA A 102 12.46 3.31 1.07
N ARG A 103 13.11 4.25 0.38
CA ARG A 103 13.89 5.30 1.03
C ARG A 103 12.93 6.10 1.91
N SER A 104 12.82 5.73 3.18
CA SER A 104 12.31 6.61 4.22
C SER A 104 13.30 7.77 4.26
N GLY A 105 13.03 8.80 3.46
CA GLY A 105 13.78 10.03 3.48
C GLY A 105 13.77 10.58 4.90
N THR A 106 14.95 10.88 5.41
CA THR A 106 15.11 11.89 6.47
C THR A 106 14.75 13.26 5.92
#